data_AF-A0A2V3UN04-F1
#
_entry.id   AF-A0A2V3UN04-F1
#
_cell.length_a   1.000
_cell.length_b   1.000
_cell.length_c   1.000
_cell.angle_alpha   90.00
_cell.angle_beta   90.00
_cell.angle_gamma   90.00
#
_symmetry.space_group_name_H-M   'P 1'
#
loop_
_entity.id
_entity.type
_entity.pdbx_description
1 polymer ?
#
loop_
_entity_poly.entity_id
_entity_poly.type
_entity_poly.pdbx_seq_one_letter_code
_entity_poly.pdbx_strand_id
1 'polypeptide(L)'
;MIVAHKLSDFPWVWVRIGCDACNRSGKYRLARLAERFGAEIPLDDLVRELSLDCPRRRMGTMKRSRYNGEPCFACLIDLYKPPGPPDIPPAMVQLRLVAGGKG
;
A
#
# COMPACT_ATOMS: atom_id res chain seq x y z
N MET A 1 -1.94 2.02 14.90
CA MET A 1 -1.19 1.61 13.70
C MET A 1 -1.95 0.45 13.08
N ILE A 2 -2.39 0.57 11.84
CA ILE A 2 -3.11 -0.52 11.16
C ILE A 2 -2.04 -1.53 10.72
N VAL A 3 -2.05 -2.71 11.31
CA VAL A 3 -1.13 -3.81 10.99
C VAL A 3 -1.85 -4.77 10.04
N ALA A 4 -1.93 -4.38 8.77
CA ALA A 4 -2.44 -5.27 7.75
C ALA A 4 -1.35 -6.27 7.34
N HIS A 5 -1.62 -7.56 7.54
CA HIS A 5 -0.69 -8.64 7.18
C HIS A 5 -1.05 -9.31 5.85
N LYS A 6 -2.34 -9.27 5.48
CA LYS A 6 -2.92 -9.87 4.28
C LYS A 6 -3.69 -8.83 3.47
N LEU A 7 -3.92 -9.10 2.18
CA LEU A 7 -4.70 -8.20 1.32
C LEU A 7 -6.16 -8.03 1.78
N SER A 8 -6.80 -9.06 2.34
CA SER A 8 -8.16 -8.95 2.90
C SER A 8 -8.27 -8.03 4.12
N ASP A 9 -7.19 -7.82 4.87
CA ASP A 9 -7.19 -6.95 6.06
C ASP A 9 -7.03 -5.47 5.69
N PHE A 10 -6.78 -5.19 4.41
CA PHE A 10 -6.50 -3.84 3.95
C PHE A 10 -7.79 -3.00 4.02
N PRO A 11 -7.79 -1.89 4.77
CA PRO A 11 -9.03 -1.19 5.11
C PRO A 11 -9.45 -0.16 4.06
N TRP A 12 -8.75 -0.09 2.92
CA TRP A 12 -9.06 0.79 1.80
C TRP A 12 -9.31 0.00 0.53
N VAL A 13 -10.26 0.47 -0.28
CA VAL A 13 -10.57 -0.10 -1.61
C VAL A 13 -9.47 0.15 -2.64
N TRP A 14 -8.57 1.10 -2.37
CA TRP A 14 -7.43 1.42 -3.21
C TRP A 14 -6.13 1.09 -2.48
N VAL A 15 -5.23 0.41 -3.20
CA VAL A 15 -3.89 0.06 -2.76
C VAL A 15 -2.89 0.87 -3.58
N ARG A 16 -2.14 1.77 -2.93
CA ARG A 16 -1.08 2.57 -3.52
C ARG A 16 0.27 1.99 -3.17
N ILE A 17 1.08 1.80 -4.21
CA ILE A 17 2.48 1.40 -4.09
C ILE A 17 3.38 2.59 -4.38
N GLY A 18 4.48 2.69 -3.65
CA GLY A 18 5.52 3.69 -3.81
C GLY A 18 6.90 3.06 -3.72
N CYS A 19 7.86 3.60 -4.44
CA CYS A 19 9.27 3.29 -4.29
C CYS A 19 10.06 4.55 -4.62
N ASP A 20 10.78 5.11 -3.65
CA ASP A 20 11.60 6.31 -3.85
C ASP A 20 12.79 6.01 -4.76
N ALA A 21 13.46 4.87 -4.52
CA ALA A 21 14.63 4.45 -5.29
C ALA A 21 14.36 4.38 -6.80
N CYS A 22 13.20 3.87 -7.24
CA CYS A 22 12.85 3.81 -8.67
C CYS A 22 11.77 4.79 -9.13
N ASN A 23 11.34 5.71 -8.26
CA ASN A 23 10.25 6.64 -8.51
C ASN A 23 8.97 5.95 -9.05
N ARG A 24 8.75 4.68 -8.65
CA ARG A 24 7.57 3.91 -9.05
C ARG A 24 6.43 4.31 -8.13
N SER A 25 5.34 4.76 -8.72
CA SER A 25 4.08 5.01 -8.01
C SER A 25 2.94 4.36 -8.79
N GLY A 26 2.08 3.63 -8.10
CA GLY A 26 0.93 2.98 -8.72
C GLY A 26 -0.27 2.97 -7.80
N LYS A 27 -1.48 2.96 -8.37
CA LYS A 27 -2.74 2.84 -7.63
C LYS A 27 -3.56 1.71 -8.23
N TYR A 28 -3.94 0.75 -7.41
CA TYR A 28 -4.67 -0.45 -7.82
C TYR A 28 -5.94 -0.59 -6.99
N ARG A 29 -6.99 -1.18 -7.57
CA ARG A 29 -8.17 -1.58 -6.80
C ARG A 29 -7.85 -2.86 -6.03
N LEU A 30 -8.23 -2.90 -4.76
CA LEU A 30 -8.07 -4.08 -3.91
C LEU A 30 -8.74 -5.30 -4.52
N ALA A 31 -9.98 -5.15 -5.00
CA ALA A 31 -10.71 -6.24 -5.66
C ALA A 31 -9.92 -6.86 -6.83
N ARG A 32 -9.32 -6.04 -7.69
CA ARG A 32 -8.51 -6.54 -8.82
C ARG A 32 -7.24 -7.25 -8.35
N LEU A 33 -6.62 -6.78 -7.28
CA LEU A 33 -5.45 -7.45 -6.72
C LEU A 33 -5.85 -8.79 -6.08
N ALA A 34 -6.98 -8.84 -5.39
CA ALA A 34 -7.52 -10.07 -4.80
C ALA A 34 -7.93 -11.09 -5.87
N GLU A 35 -8.51 -10.66 -6.99
CA GLU A 35 -8.82 -11.53 -8.13
C GLU A 35 -7.56 -12.11 -8.78
N ARG A 36 -6.48 -11.32 -8.85
CA ARG A 36 -5.24 -11.73 -9.55
C ARG A 36 -4.30 -12.56 -8.68
N PHE A 37 -4.15 -12.21 -7.41
CA PHE A 37 -3.15 -12.77 -6.50
C PHE A 37 -3.77 -13.55 -5.34
N GLY A 38 -5.09 -13.52 -5.19
CA GLY A 38 -5.80 -14.06 -4.03
C GLY A 38 -5.92 -13.03 -2.91
N ALA A 39 -7.05 -13.08 -2.19
CA ALA A 39 -7.31 -12.17 -1.08
C ALA A 39 -6.42 -12.45 0.15
N GLU A 40 -5.93 -13.68 0.29
CA GLU A 40 -5.09 -14.11 1.41
C GLU A 40 -3.59 -13.86 1.22
N ILE A 41 -3.17 -13.29 0.08
CA ILE A 41 -1.75 -13.04 -0.19
C ILE A 41 -1.17 -12.12 0.91
N PRO A 42 0.00 -12.47 1.48
CA PRO A 42 0.70 -11.59 2.39
C PRO A 42 1.17 -10.33 1.66
N LEU A 43 1.08 -9.18 2.32
CA LEU A 43 1.39 -7.89 1.68
C LEU A 43 2.84 -7.79 1.21
N ASP A 44 3.78 -8.44 1.92
CA ASP A 44 5.18 -8.51 1.50
C ASP A 44 5.35 -9.22 0.15
N ASP A 45 4.62 -10.32 -0.04
CA ASP A 45 4.64 -11.13 -1.25
C ASP A 45 3.95 -10.39 -2.41
N LEU A 46 2.83 -9.71 -2.13
CA LEU A 46 2.15 -8.83 -3.08
C LEU A 46 3.08 -7.71 -3.57
N VAL A 47 3.80 -7.04 -2.66
CA VAL A 47 4.78 -6.01 -3.01
C VAL A 47 5.93 -6.61 -3.83
N ARG A 48 6.36 -7.84 -3.50
CA ARG A 48 7.37 -8.56 -4.26
C ARG A 48 6.92 -8.81 -5.69
N GLU A 49 5.72 -9.36 -5.89
CA GLU A 49 5.11 -9.61 -7.20
C GLU A 49 4.98 -8.32 -8.03
N LEU A 50 4.42 -7.25 -7.43
CA LEU A 50 4.27 -5.95 -8.10
C LEU A 50 5.62 -5.29 -8.45
N SER A 51 6.69 -5.67 -7.76
CA SER A 51 8.03 -5.11 -7.94
C SER A 51 8.96 -6.01 -8.75
N LEU A 52 8.50 -7.17 -9.23
CA LEU A 52 9.29 -8.06 -10.09
C LEU A 52 9.76 -7.36 -11.37
N ASP A 53 8.89 -6.52 -11.94
CA ASP A 53 9.20 -5.71 -13.11
C ASP A 53 10.22 -4.58 -12.83
N CYS A 54 10.58 -4.33 -11.57
CA CYS A 54 11.52 -3.26 -11.26
C CYS A 54 12.94 -3.64 -11.71
N PRO A 55 13.56 -2.86 -12.62
CA PRO A 55 14.91 -3.16 -13.12
C PRO A 55 15.95 -3.14 -12.00
N ARG A 56 15.79 -2.29 -10.98
CA ARG A 56 16.68 -2.25 -9.80
C ARG A 56 16.62 -3.53 -8.95
N ARG A 57 15.47 -4.21 -8.89
CA ARG A 57 15.33 -5.49 -8.17
C ARG A 57 15.95 -6.64 -8.96
N ARG A 58 15.74 -6.67 -10.28
CA ARG A 58 16.31 -7.68 -11.19
C ARG A 58 17.84 -7.60 -11.27
N MET A 59 18.42 -6.41 -11.10
CA MET A 59 19.87 -6.18 -11.17
C MET A 59 20.62 -6.46 -9.86
N GLY A 60 19.92 -6.80 -8.76
CA GLY A 60 20.49 -6.97 -7.41
C GLY A 60 21.56 -8.06 -7.25
N THR A 61 21.89 -8.79 -8.32
CA THR A 61 22.97 -9.79 -8.33
C THR A 61 24.11 -9.46 -9.30
N MET A 62 23.95 -8.47 -10.18
CA MET A 62 25.04 -8.03 -11.06
C MET A 62 25.82 -6.92 -10.37
N LYS A 63 26.99 -7.30 -9.87
CA LYS A 63 28.04 -6.54 -9.16
C LYS A 63 28.54 -5.24 -9.85
N ARG A 64 27.87 -4.77 -10.91
CA ARG A 64 28.18 -3.56 -11.71
C ARG A 64 26.89 -2.95 -12.30
N SER A 65 25.81 -2.88 -11.51
CA SER A 65 24.58 -2.20 -11.95
C SER A 65 24.92 -0.75 -12.29
N ARG A 66 24.56 -0.30 -13.51
CA ARG A 66 24.74 1.09 -13.99
C ARG A 66 24.02 2.14 -13.14
N TYR A 67 23.26 1.69 -12.15
CA TYR A 67 22.60 2.52 -11.16
C TYR A 67 23.39 2.44 -9.86
N ASN A 68 24.04 3.54 -9.49
CA ASN A 68 24.75 3.76 -8.22
C ASN A 68 23.78 3.86 -7.01
N GLY A 69 22.59 3.26 -7.10
CA GLY A 69 21.44 3.56 -6.25
C GLY A 69 21.03 2.40 -5.36
N GLU A 70 20.38 2.78 -4.26
CA GLU A 70 19.81 1.89 -3.24
C GLU A 70 18.88 0.81 -3.84
N PRO A 71 18.78 -0.37 -3.20
CA PRO A 71 17.92 -1.45 -3.67
C PRO A 71 16.45 -1.01 -3.73
N CYS A 72 15.64 -1.71 -4.54
CA CYS A 72 14.22 -1.37 -4.69
C CYS A 72 13.46 -1.62 -3.38
N PHE A 73 13.10 -0.54 -2.67
CA PHE A 73 12.25 -0.55 -1.49
C PHE A 73 10.81 -0.18 -1.84
N ALA A 74 10.18 -0.98 -2.71
CA ALA A 74 8.77 -0.80 -2.96
C ALA A 74 7.96 -1.08 -1.68
N CYS A 75 6.98 -0.24 -1.40
CA CYS A 75 6.18 -0.31 -0.19
C CYS A 75 4.74 0.17 -0.45
N LEU A 76 3.81 -0.26 0.39
CA LEU A 76 2.40 0.16 0.34
C LEU A 76 2.24 1.49 1.06
N ILE A 77 2.11 2.59 0.33
CA ILE A 77 2.09 3.95 0.89
C ILE A 77 0.92 4.13 1.85
N ASP A 78 -0.24 3.50 1.60
CA ASP A 78 -1.42 3.65 2.44
C ASP A 78 -1.22 3.15 3.87
N LEU A 79 -0.29 2.21 4.11
CA LEU A 79 0.01 1.74 5.46
C LEU A 79 0.93 2.71 6.23
N TYR A 80 1.86 3.37 5.52
CA TYR A 80 2.80 4.32 6.12
C TYR A 80 2.20 5.72 6.27
N LYS A 81 1.35 6.13 5.32
CA LYS A 81 0.69 7.44 5.28
C LYS A 81 -0.80 7.23 4.97
N PRO A 82 -1.61 6.85 5.96
CA PRO A 82 -3.00 6.49 5.75
C PRO A 82 -3.80 7.66 5.14
N PRO A 83 -4.46 7.43 3.99
CA PRO A 83 -5.23 8.44 3.29
C PRO A 83 -6.60 8.65 3.93
N GLY A 84 -6.68 9.48 4.96
CA GLY A 84 -7.96 9.74 5.63
C GLY A 84 -8.55 8.49 6.29
N PRO A 85 -9.79 8.59 6.81
CA PRO A 85 -10.44 7.46 7.46
C PRO A 85 -10.63 6.30 6.46
N PRO A 86 -10.52 5.04 6.92
CA PRO A 86 -10.79 3.89 6.07
C PRO A 86 -12.22 3.92 5.53
N ASP A 87 -12.49 3.13 4.49
CA ASP A 87 -13.78 3.10 3.78
C ASP A 87 -14.83 2.33 4.61
N ILE A 88 -15.03 2.78 5.85
CA ILE A 88 -16.07 2.28 6.74
C ILE A 88 -17.35 3.05 6.43
N PRO A 89 -18.52 2.40 6.32
CA PRO A 89 -19.78 3.12 6.20
C PRO A 89 -19.91 4.17 7.32
N PRO A 90 -20.44 5.37 7.02
CA PRO A 90 -20.50 6.49 7.96
C PRO A 90 -21.22 6.16 9.28
N ALA A 91 -22.08 5.13 9.29
CA ALA A 91 -22.72 4.62 10.49
C ALA A 91 -21.74 4.09 11.57
N MET A 92 -20.52 3.70 11.18
CA MET A 92 -19.46 3.24 12.08
C MET A 92 -18.45 4.34 12.45
N VAL A 93 -18.59 5.55 11.90
CA VAL A 93 -17.76 6.70 12.27
C VAL A 93 -18.37 7.35 13.51
N GLN A 94 -17.60 7.43 14.60
CA GLN A 94 -18.06 7.99 15.86
C GLN A 94 -18.58 9.42 15.64
N LEU A 95 -19.88 9.62 15.86
CA LEU A 95 -20.52 10.92 15.67
C LEU A 95 -19.89 11.94 16.63
N ARG A 96 -19.49 13.09 16.07
CA ARG A 96 -18.93 14.19 16.87
C ARG A 96 -20.06 14.90 17.60
N LEU A 97 -20.00 14.90 18.93
CA LEU A 97 -20.88 15.71 19.75
C LEU A 97 -20.52 17.19 19.53
N VAL A 98 -21.38 17.93 18.85
CA VAL A 98 -21.24 19.39 18.73
C VAL A 98 -21.84 20.01 19.99
N ALA A 99 -21.06 20.77 20.76
CA ALA A 99 -21.56 21.46 21.93
C ALA A 99 -22.64 22.47 21.53
N GLY A 100 -23.88 22.23 21.99
CA GLY A 100 -25.01 23.15 21.78
C GLY A 100 -24.75 24.49 22.45
N GLY A 101 -25.09 25.58 21.74
CA GLY A 101 -24.85 26.95 22.17
C GLY A 101 -25.52 27.30 23.50
N LYS A 102 -24.80 28.05 24.34
CA LYS A 102 -25.35 28.70 25.53
C LYS A 102 -26.29 29.82 25.08
N GLY A 103 -27.57 29.70 25.44
CA GLY A 103 -28.52 30.81 25.46
C GLY A 103 -28.21 31.78 26.61
#